data_AF-A0A8J7W5K4-F1
#
_entry.id   AF-A0A8J7W5K4-F1
#
_cell.length_a   1.000
_cell.length_b   1.000
_cell.length_c   1.000
_cell.angle_alpha   90.00
_cell.angle_beta   90.00
_cell.angle_gamma   90.00
#
_symmetry.space_group_name_H-M   'P 1'
#
loop_
_entity.id
_entity.type
_entity.pdbx_description
1 polymer ?
#
loop_
_entity_poly.entity_id
_entity_poly.type
_entity_poly.pdbx_seq_one_letter_code
_entity_poly.pdbx_strand_id
1 'polypeptide(L)'
;MIKPKELKVGDKVAIVSLSSGMLGEDFANHNLILGQKRLQELGLVPVFMPNSLKGITYLKEHPEARAQDLKEAFTDPQIKGIICAIGGDDTYRLLPYLLEDKEFIDSVRNNPKLFTGFSDTTINHLMFYKLGMTSFYGPTFVCDLAELDHDMLPYTKEAFLQYFHKKEKTPIVSSLYWYEERTDFSENAIGTSRVLHEEVRGFDVIQGQGVVRGKLLGGCLESLYDILSNTRYLVLSS
;
A
#
# COMPACT_ATOMS: atom_id res chain seq x y z
N MET A 1 -14.38 11.44 7.73
CA MET A 1 -13.25 11.39 6.80
C MET A 1 -13.78 11.55 5.40
N ILE A 2 -13.06 12.25 4.54
CA ILE A 2 -13.38 12.45 3.13
C ILE A 2 -12.96 11.18 2.38
N LYS A 3 -13.87 10.61 1.57
CA LYS A 3 -13.57 9.41 0.77
C LYS A 3 -13.06 9.83 -0.61
N PRO A 4 -11.94 9.30 -1.09
CA PRO A 4 -11.48 9.51 -2.46
C PRO A 4 -12.52 9.03 -3.50
N LYS A 5 -12.39 9.54 -4.72
CA LYS A 5 -13.18 9.05 -5.88
C LYS A 5 -12.71 7.66 -6.30
N GLU A 6 -13.59 6.87 -6.90
CA GLU A 6 -13.20 5.63 -7.57
C GLU A 6 -12.22 5.89 -8.73
N LEU A 7 -11.37 4.89 -9.01
CA LEU A 7 -10.52 4.85 -10.20
C LEU A 7 -11.34 4.55 -11.45
N LYS A 8 -10.80 4.93 -12.60
CA LYS A 8 -11.35 4.69 -13.93
C LYS A 8 -10.26 4.19 -14.86
N VAL A 9 -10.67 3.47 -15.90
CA VAL A 9 -9.78 3.14 -17.01
C VAL A 9 -9.23 4.44 -17.61
N GLY A 10 -7.91 4.49 -17.80
CA GLY A 10 -7.13 5.64 -18.23
C GLY A 10 -6.57 6.50 -17.09
N ASP A 11 -6.98 6.26 -15.84
CA ASP A 11 -6.46 7.03 -14.71
C ASP A 11 -4.99 6.76 -14.45
N LYS A 12 -4.24 7.84 -14.16
CA LYS A 12 -2.86 7.72 -13.71
C LYS A 12 -2.81 7.36 -12.23
N VAL A 13 -1.98 6.37 -11.89
CA VAL A 13 -1.72 5.97 -10.50
C VAL A 13 -0.23 6.10 -10.20
N ALA A 14 0.08 6.84 -9.13
CA ALA A 14 1.45 7.03 -8.68
C ALA A 14 1.94 5.79 -7.91
N ILE A 15 3.16 5.34 -8.22
CA ILE A 15 3.87 4.31 -7.46
C ILE A 15 4.93 4.99 -6.61
N VAL A 16 4.89 4.76 -5.30
CA VAL A 16 5.75 5.44 -4.31
C VAL A 16 6.44 4.43 -3.38
N SER A 17 7.71 4.68 -3.06
CA SER A 17 8.49 3.86 -2.13
C SER A 17 8.66 4.62 -0.81
N LEU A 18 7.63 4.58 0.04
CA LEU A 18 7.58 5.39 1.28
C LEU A 18 8.31 4.74 2.48
N SER A 19 8.57 3.44 2.38
CA SER A 19 9.34 2.66 3.36
C SER A 19 10.60 2.11 2.69
N SER A 20 10.69 0.80 2.43
CA SER A 20 11.83 0.20 1.72
C SER A 20 11.92 0.67 0.27
N GLY A 21 13.14 1.00 -0.16
CA GLY A 21 13.47 1.35 -1.54
C GLY A 21 13.68 0.16 -2.48
N MET A 22 13.26 -1.04 -2.07
CA MET A 22 13.53 -2.32 -2.74
C MET A 22 13.18 -2.33 -4.24
N LEU A 23 12.13 -1.64 -4.65
CA LEU A 23 11.67 -1.65 -6.04
C LEU A 23 12.69 -1.04 -7.02
N GLY A 24 13.63 -0.23 -6.54
CA GLY A 24 14.73 0.32 -7.32
C GLY A 24 15.95 -0.57 -7.45
N GLU A 25 15.94 -1.77 -6.85
CA GLU A 25 17.06 -2.71 -6.91
C GLU A 25 16.94 -3.63 -8.13
N ASP A 26 18.09 -4.04 -8.68
CA ASP A 26 18.14 -4.92 -9.87
C ASP A 26 17.41 -6.25 -9.63
N PHE A 27 17.51 -6.81 -8.42
CA PHE A 27 16.83 -8.08 -8.09
C PHE A 27 15.30 -7.96 -8.12
N ALA A 28 14.75 -6.75 -7.99
CA ALA A 28 13.30 -6.48 -8.02
C ALA A 28 12.79 -6.03 -9.41
N ASN A 29 13.67 -5.95 -10.42
CA ASN A 29 13.30 -5.48 -11.76
C ASN A 29 12.17 -6.31 -12.39
N HIS A 30 12.14 -7.61 -12.11
CA HIS A 30 11.06 -8.48 -12.58
C HIS A 30 9.70 -8.12 -11.95
N ASN A 31 9.65 -7.71 -10.68
CA ASN A 31 8.43 -7.20 -10.05
C ASN A 31 7.99 -5.89 -10.68
N LEU A 32 8.93 -4.99 -10.99
CA LEU A 32 8.66 -3.72 -11.66
C LEU A 32 7.94 -3.95 -12.99
N ILE A 33 8.51 -4.81 -13.84
CA ILE A 33 7.96 -5.13 -15.17
C ILE A 33 6.57 -5.77 -15.03
N LEU A 34 6.41 -6.75 -14.14
CA LEU A 34 5.17 -7.49 -13.97
C LEU A 34 4.04 -6.63 -13.39
N GLY A 35 4.33 -5.86 -12.33
CA GLY A 35 3.35 -4.96 -11.72
C GLY A 35 2.92 -3.84 -12.65
N GLN A 36 3.86 -3.28 -13.43
CA GLN A 36 3.54 -2.29 -14.47
C GLN A 36 2.60 -2.88 -15.52
N LYS A 37 2.93 -4.07 -16.04
CA LYS A 37 2.10 -4.76 -17.03
C LYS A 37 0.68 -4.99 -16.51
N ARG A 38 0.52 -5.46 -15.27
CA ARG A 38 -0.81 -5.73 -14.71
C ARG A 38 -1.64 -4.49 -14.45
N LEU A 39 -1.03 -3.39 -14.00
CA LEU A 39 -1.74 -2.11 -13.92
C LEU A 39 -2.23 -1.65 -15.29
N GLN A 40 -1.42 -1.82 -16.34
CA GLN A 40 -1.81 -1.51 -17.71
C GLN A 40 -2.95 -2.41 -18.21
N GLU A 41 -2.92 -3.71 -17.90
CA GLU A 41 -3.99 -4.66 -18.22
C GLU A 41 -5.30 -4.35 -17.48
N LEU A 42 -5.22 -3.82 -16.26
CA LEU A 42 -6.35 -3.27 -15.50
C LEU A 42 -6.82 -1.90 -16.04
N GLY A 43 -6.19 -1.39 -17.09
CA GLY A 43 -6.54 -0.14 -17.75
C GLY A 43 -6.03 1.11 -17.05
N LEU A 44 -5.08 1.00 -16.10
CA LEU A 44 -4.47 2.15 -15.43
C LEU A 44 -3.15 2.55 -16.09
N VAL A 45 -2.73 3.80 -15.84
CA VAL A 45 -1.44 4.31 -16.30
C VAL A 45 -0.51 4.46 -15.09
N PRO A 46 0.40 3.50 -14.84
CA PRO A 46 1.35 3.61 -13.73
C PRO A 46 2.34 4.77 -13.98
N VAL A 47 2.58 5.55 -12.94
CA VAL A 47 3.57 6.65 -12.91
C VAL A 47 4.47 6.42 -11.71
N PHE A 48 5.71 6.02 -11.95
CA PHE A 48 6.72 5.90 -10.89
C PHE A 48 7.19 7.29 -10.50
N MET A 49 7.05 7.65 -9.22
CA MET A 49 7.48 8.96 -8.74
C MET A 49 9.02 9.09 -8.78
N PRO A 50 9.58 10.31 -8.90
CA PRO A 50 10.99 10.52 -9.25
C PRO A 50 12.01 9.81 -8.36
N ASN A 51 11.68 9.55 -7.10
CA ASN A 51 12.58 8.90 -6.15
C ASN A 51 12.27 7.42 -5.93
N SER A 52 11.08 6.96 -6.31
CA SER A 52 10.55 5.61 -6.00
C SER A 52 11.43 4.43 -6.42
N LEU A 53 12.31 4.63 -7.41
CA LEU A 53 13.22 3.62 -7.97
C LEU A 53 14.71 3.89 -7.66
N LYS A 54 15.03 4.74 -6.68
CA LYS A 54 16.44 5.08 -6.34
C LYS A 54 17.17 4.05 -5.46
N GLY A 55 16.52 2.92 -5.14
CA GLY A 55 17.11 1.83 -4.36
C GLY A 55 17.02 2.02 -2.84
N ILE A 56 17.37 0.96 -2.13
CA ILE A 56 17.23 0.84 -0.67
C ILE A 56 18.13 1.84 0.05
N THR A 57 19.41 1.90 -0.31
CA THR A 57 20.40 2.75 0.37
C THR A 57 20.02 4.22 0.30
N TYR A 58 19.76 4.73 -0.91
CA TYR A 58 19.38 6.12 -1.10
C TYR A 58 18.10 6.48 -0.33
N LEU A 59 17.04 5.69 -0.48
CA LEU A 59 15.76 6.02 0.16
C LEU A 59 15.80 5.90 1.68
N LYS A 60 16.64 5.01 2.22
CA LYS A 60 16.92 4.95 3.66
C LYS A 60 17.63 6.22 4.15
N GLU A 61 18.57 6.75 3.39
CA GLU A 61 19.31 7.98 3.75
C GLU A 61 18.49 9.25 3.54
N HIS A 62 17.53 9.23 2.60
CA HIS A 62 16.77 10.40 2.15
C HIS A 62 15.25 10.29 2.41
N PRO A 63 14.78 10.33 3.67
CA PRO A 63 13.34 10.37 3.98
C PRO A 63 12.63 11.59 3.36
N GLU A 64 13.32 12.71 3.17
CA GLU A 64 12.80 13.89 2.48
C GLU A 64 12.46 13.62 1.01
N ALA A 65 13.23 12.76 0.33
CA ALA A 65 12.97 12.38 -1.06
C ALA A 65 11.71 11.49 -1.16
N ARG A 66 11.52 10.59 -0.20
CA ARG A 66 10.29 9.79 -0.09
C ARG A 66 9.07 10.65 0.20
N ALA A 67 9.21 11.63 1.09
CA ALA A 67 8.15 12.60 1.36
C ALA A 67 7.83 13.45 0.12
N GLN A 68 8.85 13.86 -0.64
CA GLN A 68 8.69 14.62 -1.87
C GLN A 68 7.87 13.86 -2.91
N ASP A 69 8.13 12.56 -3.11
CA ASP A 69 7.32 11.71 -3.99
C ASP A 69 5.83 11.72 -3.60
N LEU A 70 5.53 11.63 -2.30
CA LEU A 70 4.14 11.69 -1.84
C LEU A 70 3.52 13.07 -2.07
N LYS A 71 4.27 14.15 -1.85
CA LYS A 71 3.81 15.53 -2.11
C LYS A 71 3.46 15.73 -3.56
N GLU A 72 4.37 15.39 -4.48
CA GLU A 72 4.16 15.49 -5.92
C GLU A 72 2.98 14.64 -6.39
N ALA A 73 2.85 13.42 -5.87
CA ALA A 73 1.72 12.56 -6.19
C ALA A 73 0.39 13.18 -5.76
N PHE A 74 0.33 13.97 -4.68
CA PHE A 74 -0.86 14.69 -4.27
C PHE A 74 -1.10 15.98 -5.05
N THR A 75 -0.05 16.77 -5.33
CA THR A 75 -0.18 18.06 -6.02
C THR A 75 -0.43 17.92 -7.53
N ASP A 76 -0.03 16.82 -8.17
CA ASP A 76 -0.31 16.59 -9.59
C ASP A 76 -1.81 16.23 -9.82
N PRO A 77 -2.63 17.08 -10.45
CA PRO A 77 -4.05 16.80 -10.66
C PRO A 77 -4.31 15.61 -11.61
N GLN A 78 -3.31 15.13 -12.35
CA GLN A 78 -3.44 13.99 -13.25
C GLN A 78 -3.43 12.65 -12.50
N ILE A 79 -2.75 12.57 -11.36
CA ILE A 79 -2.71 11.38 -10.50
C ILE A 79 -4.05 11.23 -9.75
N LYS A 80 -4.69 10.06 -9.88
CA LYS A 80 -5.99 9.74 -9.24
C LYS A 80 -5.88 8.75 -8.08
N GLY A 81 -4.82 7.95 -8.06
CA GLY A 81 -4.52 7.02 -6.98
C GLY A 81 -3.02 6.93 -6.72
N ILE A 82 -2.67 6.45 -5.53
CA ILE A 82 -1.31 6.29 -5.03
C ILE A 82 -1.20 4.89 -4.45
N ILE A 83 -0.21 4.13 -4.90
CA ILE A 83 0.02 2.74 -4.53
C ILE A 83 1.42 2.65 -3.93
N CYS A 84 1.52 2.20 -2.68
CA CYS A 84 2.83 1.94 -2.08
C CYS A 84 3.50 0.75 -2.77
N ALA A 85 4.79 0.90 -3.05
CA ALA A 85 5.62 -0.12 -3.67
C ALA A 85 5.66 -1.38 -2.79
N ILE A 86 6.09 -1.21 -1.55
CA ILE A 86 6.24 -2.24 -0.52
C ILE A 86 6.30 -1.58 0.87
N GLY A 87 6.12 -2.37 1.93
CA GLY A 87 6.36 -1.94 3.32
C GLY A 87 7.86 -1.84 3.68
N GLY A 88 8.15 -1.93 4.97
CA GLY A 88 9.49 -1.81 5.55
C GLY A 88 9.37 -1.52 7.04
N ASP A 89 10.11 -0.54 7.58
CA ASP A 89 10.09 -0.27 9.02
C ASP A 89 10.45 1.17 9.45
N ASP A 90 10.46 2.16 8.53
CA ASP A 90 10.90 3.51 8.86
C ASP A 90 10.06 4.66 8.25
N THR A 91 8.83 4.38 7.78
CA THR A 91 7.93 5.38 7.19
C THR A 91 7.67 6.58 8.12
N TYR A 92 7.74 6.40 9.44
CA TYR A 92 7.55 7.48 10.43
C TYR A 92 8.52 8.65 10.24
N ARG A 93 9.69 8.42 9.64
CA ARG A 93 10.67 9.47 9.35
C ARG A 93 10.18 10.51 8.35
N LEU A 94 9.14 10.20 7.56
CA LEU A 94 8.53 11.13 6.62
C LEU A 94 7.64 12.18 7.30
N LEU A 95 7.15 11.91 8.52
CA LEU A 95 6.11 12.72 9.16
C LEU A 95 6.50 14.19 9.36
N PRO A 96 7.72 14.57 9.78
CA PRO A 96 8.11 15.98 9.88
C PRO A 96 8.02 16.71 8.52
N TYR A 97 8.40 16.04 7.43
CA TYR A 97 8.35 16.62 6.10
C TYR A 97 6.93 16.79 5.54
N LEU A 98 5.97 16.00 6.03
CA LEU A 98 4.60 15.96 5.52
C LEU A 98 3.62 16.75 6.42
N LEU A 99 3.68 16.56 7.73
CA LEU A 99 2.75 17.16 8.68
C LEU A 99 3.09 18.60 9.08
N GLU A 100 4.28 19.09 8.71
CA GLU A 100 4.66 20.50 8.84
C GLU A 100 4.47 21.28 7.51
N ASP A 101 4.16 20.57 6.42
CA ASP A 101 3.95 21.15 5.10
C ASP A 101 2.47 21.50 4.87
N LYS A 102 2.16 22.79 4.92
CA LYS A 102 0.79 23.27 4.75
C LYS A 102 0.23 22.99 3.35
N GLU A 103 1.06 23.08 2.31
CA GLU A 103 0.61 22.85 0.93
C GLU A 103 0.21 21.39 0.74
N PHE A 104 1.02 20.46 1.28
CA PHE A 104 0.68 19.04 1.29
C PHE A 104 -0.63 18.78 2.04
N ILE A 105 -0.78 19.33 3.25
CA ILE A 105 -1.99 19.16 4.07
C ILE A 105 -3.24 19.67 3.34
N ASP A 106 -3.15 20.86 2.75
CA ASP A 106 -4.25 21.45 2.00
C ASP A 106 -4.56 20.64 0.73
N SER A 107 -3.55 20.09 0.06
CA SER A 107 -3.72 19.20 -1.09
C SER A 107 -4.47 17.92 -0.71
N VAL A 108 -4.08 17.25 0.38
CA VAL A 108 -4.76 16.04 0.89
C VAL A 108 -6.23 16.31 1.22
N ARG A 109 -6.52 17.46 1.85
CA ARG A 109 -7.89 17.82 2.27
C ARG A 109 -8.79 18.22 1.11
N ASN A 110 -8.26 18.98 0.16
CA ASN A 110 -9.03 19.52 -0.95
C ASN A 110 -9.14 18.55 -2.13
N ASN A 111 -8.13 17.69 -2.32
CA ASN A 111 -8.04 16.74 -3.43
C ASN A 111 -7.72 15.33 -2.91
N PRO A 112 -8.64 14.69 -2.14
CA PRO A 112 -8.41 13.36 -1.61
C PRO A 112 -8.22 12.34 -2.74
N LYS A 113 -7.12 11.60 -2.69
CA LYS A 113 -6.76 10.56 -3.68
C LYS A 113 -6.83 9.19 -3.05
N LEU A 114 -7.11 8.18 -3.87
CA LEU A 114 -7.01 6.81 -3.42
C LEU A 114 -5.58 6.55 -2.96
N PHE A 115 -5.40 5.97 -1.79
CA PHE A 115 -4.10 5.59 -1.25
C PHE A 115 -4.19 4.17 -0.71
N THR A 116 -3.34 3.26 -1.20
CA THR A 116 -3.35 1.84 -0.83
C THR A 116 -1.96 1.32 -0.46
N GLY A 117 -1.94 0.46 0.55
CA GLY A 117 -0.79 -0.32 0.99
C GLY A 117 -1.09 -1.02 2.31
N PHE A 118 -0.13 -1.77 2.84
CA PHE A 118 -0.23 -2.41 4.16
C PHE A 118 1.15 -2.51 4.82
N SER A 119 1.22 -3.18 5.99
CA SER A 119 2.42 -3.29 6.81
C SER A 119 2.86 -1.92 7.34
N ASP A 120 4.11 -1.51 7.19
CA ASP A 120 4.63 -0.21 7.62
C ASP A 120 3.91 1.01 7.01
N THR A 121 3.22 0.82 5.88
CA THR A 121 2.32 1.83 5.31
C THR A 121 1.22 2.27 6.31
N THR A 122 0.98 1.50 7.38
CA THR A 122 0.16 1.88 8.55
C THR A 122 0.43 3.31 9.02
N ILE A 123 1.69 3.74 9.02
CA ILE A 123 2.06 5.10 9.42
C ILE A 123 1.39 6.15 8.53
N ASN A 124 1.40 5.97 7.21
CA ASN A 124 0.70 6.86 6.28
C ASN A 124 -0.82 6.79 6.46
N HIS A 125 -1.37 5.60 6.72
CA HIS A 125 -2.81 5.46 6.98
C HIS A 125 -3.26 6.26 8.21
N LEU A 126 -2.48 6.23 9.29
CA LEU A 126 -2.73 7.04 10.49
C LEU A 126 -2.55 8.54 10.23
N MET A 127 -1.55 8.91 9.43
CA MET A 127 -1.37 10.30 8.98
C MET A 127 -2.61 10.78 8.21
N PHE A 128 -3.11 10.01 7.23
CA PHE A 128 -4.31 10.36 6.49
C PHE A 128 -5.56 10.38 7.36
N TYR A 129 -5.68 9.46 8.32
CA TYR A 129 -6.73 9.49 9.33
C TYR A 129 -6.72 10.82 10.10
N LYS A 130 -5.55 11.27 10.57
CA LYS A 130 -5.37 12.57 11.26
C LYS A 130 -5.72 13.76 10.35
N LEU A 131 -5.40 13.67 9.06
CA LEU A 131 -5.75 14.69 8.06
C LEU A 131 -7.23 14.64 7.63
N GLY A 132 -7.98 13.63 8.09
CA GLY A 132 -9.40 13.46 7.80
C GLY A 132 -9.68 12.81 6.45
N MET A 133 -8.72 12.16 5.81
CA MET A 133 -8.88 11.43 4.54
C MET A 133 -9.01 9.92 4.79
N THR A 134 -9.93 9.28 4.08
CA THR A 134 -10.04 7.82 4.06
C THR A 134 -8.95 7.26 3.15
N SER A 135 -8.16 6.31 3.66
CA SER A 135 -7.21 5.51 2.89
C SER A 135 -7.58 4.02 2.99
N PHE A 136 -6.95 3.18 2.18
CA PHE A 136 -7.32 1.77 2.04
C PHE A 136 -6.15 0.89 2.49
N TYR A 137 -6.31 0.17 3.60
CA TYR A 137 -5.36 -0.86 3.99
C TYR A 137 -5.57 -2.06 3.08
N GLY A 138 -4.69 -2.26 2.10
CA GLY A 138 -4.98 -3.08 0.93
C GLY A 138 -3.75 -3.31 0.04
N PRO A 139 -3.97 -3.78 -1.21
CA PRO A 139 -2.90 -4.24 -2.08
C PRO A 139 -1.76 -3.23 -2.28
N THR A 140 -0.55 -3.74 -2.35
CA THR A 140 0.70 -3.04 -2.68
C THR A 140 1.18 -3.41 -4.09
N PHE A 141 2.13 -2.64 -4.62
CA PHE A 141 2.70 -2.92 -5.93
C PHE A 141 3.42 -4.28 -5.97
N VAL A 142 4.35 -4.53 -5.04
CA VAL A 142 5.20 -5.72 -5.10
C VAL A 142 4.48 -6.98 -4.65
N CYS A 143 3.80 -6.95 -3.50
CA CYS A 143 3.25 -8.18 -2.90
C CYS A 143 2.02 -8.69 -3.64
N ASP A 144 1.26 -7.81 -4.29
CA ASP A 144 -0.06 -8.14 -4.82
C ASP A 144 -0.14 -7.93 -6.34
N LEU A 145 0.16 -6.72 -6.81
CA LEU A 145 0.12 -6.42 -8.24
C LEU A 145 1.23 -7.13 -9.00
N ALA A 146 2.41 -7.29 -8.41
CA ALA A 146 3.53 -8.02 -9.01
C ALA A 146 3.67 -9.46 -8.51
N GLU A 147 2.58 -10.08 -8.03
CA GLU A 147 2.53 -11.51 -7.69
C GLU A 147 3.12 -12.37 -8.83
N LEU A 148 4.03 -13.30 -8.53
CA LEU A 148 4.83 -13.99 -9.56
C LEU A 148 4.09 -15.07 -10.34
N ASP A 149 2.85 -15.40 -9.99
CA ASP A 149 2.01 -16.34 -10.76
C ASP A 149 1.63 -15.75 -12.14
N HIS A 150 0.95 -16.53 -12.98
CA HIS A 150 0.49 -16.09 -14.30
C HIS A 150 -0.48 -14.89 -14.24
N ASP A 151 -1.23 -14.75 -13.15
CA ASP A 151 -2.15 -13.64 -12.87
C ASP A 151 -2.09 -13.27 -11.38
N MET A 152 -2.71 -12.15 -10.99
CA MET A 152 -2.96 -11.86 -9.58
C MET A 152 -3.81 -12.96 -8.94
N LEU A 153 -3.62 -13.20 -7.64
CA LEU A 153 -4.50 -14.11 -6.91
C LEU A 153 -5.96 -13.64 -7.01
N PRO A 154 -6.94 -14.52 -7.31
CA PRO A 154 -8.28 -14.10 -7.69
C PRO A 154 -8.98 -13.20 -6.66
N TYR A 155 -8.86 -13.54 -5.37
CA TYR A 155 -9.47 -12.75 -4.31
C TYR A 155 -8.83 -11.35 -4.19
N THR A 156 -7.51 -11.26 -4.31
CA THR A 156 -6.77 -10.00 -4.31
C THR A 156 -7.10 -9.14 -5.53
N LYS A 157 -7.25 -9.77 -6.70
CA LYS A 157 -7.69 -9.10 -7.94
C LYS A 157 -9.08 -8.49 -7.78
N GLU A 158 -10.04 -9.26 -7.27
CA GLU A 158 -11.41 -8.77 -6.98
C GLU A 158 -11.43 -7.64 -5.95
N ALA A 159 -10.57 -7.73 -4.91
CA ALA A 159 -10.41 -6.67 -3.92
C ALA A 159 -9.85 -5.38 -4.56
N PHE A 160 -8.84 -5.48 -5.42
CA PHE A 160 -8.30 -4.33 -6.14
C PHE A 160 -9.33 -3.73 -7.11
N LEU A 161 -10.12 -4.55 -7.81
CA LEU A 161 -11.17 -4.09 -8.71
C LEU A 161 -12.27 -3.29 -7.98
N GLN A 162 -12.45 -3.45 -6.67
CA GLN A 162 -13.36 -2.58 -5.90
C GLN A 162 -12.92 -1.11 -5.93
N TYR A 163 -11.65 -0.80 -6.21
CA TYR A 163 -11.19 0.58 -6.36
C TYR A 163 -11.81 1.31 -7.56
N PHE A 164 -12.35 0.58 -8.54
CA PHE A 164 -13.09 1.13 -9.69
C PHE A 164 -14.59 1.30 -9.44
N HIS A 165 -15.08 0.85 -8.28
CA HIS A 165 -16.51 0.77 -8.01
C HIS A 165 -16.87 1.50 -6.72
N LYS A 166 -17.75 2.50 -6.85
CA LYS A 166 -18.35 3.14 -5.68
C LYS A 166 -19.45 2.27 -5.09
N LYS A 167 -19.10 1.48 -4.07
CA LYS A 167 -20.08 0.77 -3.23
C LYS A 167 -20.25 1.46 -1.89
N GLU A 168 -21.51 1.57 -1.43
CA GLU A 168 -21.82 2.03 -0.07
C GLU A 168 -21.46 0.97 0.98
N LYS A 169 -21.67 -0.30 0.63
CA LYS A 169 -21.35 -1.46 1.47
C LYS A 169 -20.72 -2.55 0.59
N THR A 170 -19.61 -3.09 1.06
CA THR A 170 -18.96 -4.26 0.45
C THR A 170 -18.97 -5.35 1.51
N PRO A 171 -19.74 -6.45 1.33
CA PRO A 171 -19.61 -7.60 2.21
C PRO A 171 -18.21 -8.18 2.04
N ILE A 172 -17.52 -8.42 3.16
CA ILE A 172 -16.27 -9.18 3.17
C ILE A 172 -16.66 -10.64 3.40
N VAL A 173 -16.37 -11.46 2.41
CA VAL A 173 -16.58 -12.91 2.45
C VAL A 173 -15.22 -13.58 2.56
N SER A 174 -15.16 -14.77 3.19
CA SER A 174 -13.92 -15.55 3.19
C SER A 174 -13.51 -15.86 1.75
N SER A 175 -12.21 -15.86 1.46
CA SER A 175 -11.74 -16.35 0.16
C SER A 175 -12.09 -17.83 -0.01
N LEU A 176 -12.22 -18.29 -1.25
CA LEU A 176 -12.41 -19.74 -1.52
C LEU A 176 -11.12 -20.53 -1.30
N TYR A 177 -9.98 -19.86 -1.39
CA TYR A 177 -8.66 -20.45 -1.29
C TYR A 177 -7.74 -19.56 -0.46
N TRP A 178 -6.75 -20.17 0.17
CA TRP A 178 -5.57 -19.51 0.71
C TRP A 178 -4.31 -20.19 0.18
N TYR A 179 -3.17 -19.52 0.31
CA TYR A 179 -1.93 -19.93 -0.36
C TYR A 179 -0.79 -19.93 0.64
N GLU A 180 0.15 -20.85 0.46
CA GLU A 180 1.42 -20.80 1.17
C GLU A 180 2.27 -19.60 0.71
N GLU A 181 3.17 -19.18 1.59
CA GLU A 181 4.18 -18.19 1.24
C GLU A 181 5.16 -18.76 0.21
N ARG A 182 5.64 -17.90 -0.70
CA ARG A 182 6.68 -18.30 -1.65
C ARG A 182 8.00 -18.53 -0.92
N THR A 183 8.72 -19.57 -1.32
CA THR A 183 10.10 -19.80 -0.87
C THR A 183 11.13 -19.13 -1.78
N ASP A 184 10.72 -18.72 -2.99
CA ASP A 184 11.56 -18.03 -3.97
C ASP A 184 10.80 -16.81 -4.52
N PHE A 185 11.44 -15.64 -4.42
CA PHE A 185 10.97 -14.36 -4.91
C PHE A 185 11.86 -13.80 -6.03
N SER A 186 12.78 -14.61 -6.56
CA SER A 186 13.65 -14.23 -7.68
C SER A 186 12.91 -14.33 -9.02
N GLU A 187 13.58 -13.88 -10.08
CA GLU A 187 13.09 -14.02 -11.45
C GLU A 187 12.77 -15.47 -11.87
N ASN A 188 13.39 -16.46 -11.23
CA ASN A 188 13.15 -17.88 -11.54
C ASN A 188 11.74 -18.35 -11.14
N ALA A 189 11.09 -17.64 -10.22
CA ALA A 189 9.75 -17.96 -9.76
C ALA A 189 8.64 -17.35 -10.63
N ILE A 190 8.96 -16.57 -11.67
CA ILE A 190 7.97 -16.00 -12.59
C ILE A 190 7.21 -17.13 -13.30
N GLY A 191 5.88 -17.04 -13.28
CA GLY A 191 4.98 -18.04 -13.87
C GLY A 191 4.85 -19.33 -13.03
N THR A 192 5.34 -19.34 -11.78
CA THR A 192 5.12 -20.48 -10.88
C THR A 192 3.91 -20.23 -10.01
N SER A 193 3.01 -21.20 -9.89
CA SER A 193 1.85 -21.08 -9.00
C SER A 193 2.23 -21.35 -7.55
N ARG A 194 1.59 -20.63 -6.63
CA ARG A 194 1.70 -20.90 -5.19
C ARG A 194 1.01 -22.22 -4.85
N VAL A 195 1.46 -22.87 -3.78
CA VAL A 195 0.73 -24.00 -3.20
C VAL A 195 -0.60 -23.48 -2.66
N LEU A 196 -1.70 -23.98 -3.23
CA LEU A 196 -3.07 -23.56 -2.94
C LEU A 196 -3.76 -24.56 -2.01
N HIS A 197 -4.57 -24.03 -1.10
CA HIS A 197 -5.40 -24.78 -0.16
C HIS A 197 -6.85 -24.29 -0.24
N GLU A 198 -7.82 -25.20 -0.17
CA GLU A 198 -9.23 -24.85 -0.05
C GLU A 198 -9.52 -24.24 1.32
N GLU A 199 -10.30 -23.15 1.34
CA GLU A 199 -10.76 -22.52 2.57
C GLU A 199 -12.06 -23.21 3.05
N VAL A 200 -11.96 -23.93 4.16
CA VAL A 200 -13.06 -24.75 4.72
C VAL A 200 -13.59 -24.25 6.07
N ARG A 201 -12.91 -23.30 6.70
CA ARG A 201 -13.17 -22.83 8.07
C ARG A 201 -14.00 -21.56 8.10
N GLY A 202 -13.75 -20.63 7.19
CA GLY A 202 -14.39 -19.31 7.19
C GLY A 202 -13.95 -18.46 8.38
N PHE A 203 -14.83 -17.58 8.87
CA PHE A 203 -14.53 -16.70 10.00
C PHE A 203 -14.80 -17.38 11.36
N ASP A 204 -13.85 -17.31 12.28
CA ASP A 204 -14.06 -17.70 13.68
C ASP A 204 -14.44 -16.49 14.55
N VAL A 205 -15.51 -16.63 15.34
CA VAL A 205 -15.85 -15.67 16.39
C VAL A 205 -15.22 -16.15 17.69
N ILE A 206 -14.15 -15.50 18.12
CA ILE A 206 -13.42 -15.87 19.36
C ILE A 206 -14.28 -15.64 20.60
N GLN A 207 -14.99 -14.50 20.66
CA GLN A 207 -15.88 -14.14 21.76
C GLN A 207 -16.91 -13.10 21.34
N GLY A 208 -17.98 -12.95 22.13
CA GLY A 208 -19.07 -12.01 21.88
C GLY A 208 -20.21 -12.62 21.07
N GLN A 209 -21.37 -11.97 21.09
CA GLN A 209 -22.58 -12.40 20.39
C GLN A 209 -23.35 -11.19 19.85
N GLY A 210 -24.17 -11.41 18.81
CA GLY A 210 -24.97 -10.37 18.18
C GLY A 210 -24.23 -9.56 17.12
N VAL A 211 -24.78 -8.40 16.76
CA VAL A 211 -24.27 -7.55 15.67
C VAL A 211 -23.70 -6.26 16.26
N VAL A 212 -22.41 -6.02 16.03
CA VAL A 212 -21.73 -4.76 16.39
C VAL A 212 -21.49 -3.90 15.15
N ARG A 213 -21.52 -2.57 15.33
CA ARG A 213 -21.24 -1.59 14.25
C ARG A 213 -20.32 -0.51 14.77
N GLY A 214 -19.27 -0.21 14.01
CA GLY A 214 -18.28 0.80 14.37
C GLY A 214 -17.49 1.26 13.14
N LYS A 215 -16.65 2.27 13.34
CA LYS A 215 -15.70 2.72 12.31
C LYS A 215 -14.44 1.87 12.41
N LEU A 216 -13.90 1.45 11.26
CA LEU A 216 -12.61 0.76 11.21
C LEU A 216 -11.48 1.75 11.48
N LEU A 217 -10.56 1.36 12.35
CA LEU A 217 -9.29 2.03 12.61
C LEU A 217 -8.29 0.97 13.09
N GLY A 218 -7.09 0.96 12.51
CA GLY A 218 -6.08 -0.05 12.82
C GLY A 218 -4.99 -0.10 11.74
N GLY A 219 -4.27 -1.22 11.69
CA GLY A 219 -3.19 -1.48 10.76
C GLY A 219 -2.33 -2.65 11.27
N CYS A 220 -1.09 -2.72 10.81
CA CYS A 220 -0.08 -3.65 11.31
C CYS A 220 0.20 -3.39 12.79
N LEU A 221 0.07 -4.41 13.64
CA LEU A 221 0.20 -4.26 15.10
C LEU A 221 1.61 -3.82 15.50
N GLU A 222 2.62 -4.31 14.79
CA GLU A 222 4.02 -3.98 14.97
C GLU A 222 4.28 -2.50 14.63
N SER A 223 3.79 -2.02 13.50
CA SER A 223 3.90 -0.60 13.14
C SER A 223 3.15 0.32 14.12
N LEU A 224 2.00 -0.13 14.65
CA LEU A 224 1.28 0.59 15.71
C LEU A 224 2.07 0.61 17.02
N TYR A 225 2.68 -0.51 17.37
CA TYR A 225 3.52 -0.64 18.55
C TYR A 225 4.73 0.30 18.48
N ASP A 226 5.38 0.39 17.31
CA ASP A 226 6.56 1.26 17.11
C ASP A 226 6.26 2.76 17.26
N ILE A 227 4.99 3.18 17.09
CA ILE A 227 4.56 4.55 17.42
C ILE A 227 4.41 4.76 18.94
N LEU A 228 3.98 3.73 19.66
CA LEU A 228 3.66 3.80 21.09
C LEU A 228 4.88 3.54 21.98
N SER A 229 5.88 2.82 21.45
CA SER A 229 7.09 2.46 22.18
C SER A 229 8.34 3.06 21.55
N ASN A 230 9.07 3.85 22.33
CA ASN A 230 10.36 4.41 21.91
C ASN A 230 11.51 3.39 21.92
N THR A 231 11.26 2.13 22.33
CA THR A 231 12.35 1.15 22.59
C THR A 231 13.12 0.71 21.35
N ARG A 232 12.52 0.73 20.16
CA ARG A 232 13.16 0.24 18.92
C ARG A 232 14.19 1.20 18.33
N TYR A 233 14.05 2.50 18.58
CA TYR A 233 14.92 3.55 18.02
C TYR A 233 15.70 4.33 19.07
N LEU A 234 15.73 3.86 20.33
CA LEU A 234 16.72 4.29 21.30
C LEU A 234 18.10 3.82 20.82
N VAL A 235 18.75 4.63 20.01
CA VAL A 235 20.22 4.64 19.97
C VAL A 235 20.63 4.98 21.39
N LEU A 236 21.26 4.02 22.08
CA LEU A 236 22.00 4.31 23.29
C LEU A 236 23.07 5.34 22.90
N SER A 237 22.78 6.61 23.13
CA SER A 237 23.79 7.66 23.12
C SER A 237 24.67 7.42 24.35
N SER A 238 25.75 6.67 24.13
CA SER A 238 26.91 6.60 25.03
C SER A 238 28.07 7.35 24.41
#